data_AF-N9LC45-F1
#
_entry.id   AF-N9LC45-F1
#
_cell.length_a   1.000
_cell.length_b   1.000
_cell.length_c   1.000
_cell.angle_alpha   90.00
_cell.angle_beta   90.00
_cell.angle_gamma   90.00
#
_symmetry.space_group_name_H-M   'P 1'
#
loop_
_entity.id
_entity.type
_entity.pdbx_description
1 polymer ?
#
loop_
_entity_poly.entity_id
_entity_poly.type
_entity_poly.pdbx_seq_one_letter_code
_entity_poly.pdbx_strand_id
1 'polypeptide(L)'
;MNRDYEQFPDDDNGNVLWQMVEDGDDLTELHEIEFSIAFQDQQNAEQCAMHLLYQEQKISLFQDDSVEPNEWIITIFVTMEPEYSDIVDLEQWFSTIAEQFNGEYDGWGCMAYVFDEEDDDILQ
;
A
#
# COMPACT_ATOMS: atom_id res chain seq x y z
N MET A 1 -16.92 -2.75 -18.62
CA MET A 1 -17.26 -1.31 -18.56
C MET A 1 -16.40 -0.57 -19.57
N ASN A 2 -16.59 0.74 -19.79
CA ASN A 2 -15.61 1.55 -20.54
C ASN A 2 -14.73 2.27 -19.51
N ARG A 3 -13.40 2.25 -19.69
CA ARG A 3 -12.45 2.95 -18.82
C ARG A 3 -12.64 4.46 -18.92
N ASP A 4 -12.79 5.11 -17.76
CA ASP A 4 -12.74 6.56 -17.63
C ASP A 4 -11.27 6.98 -17.40
N TYR A 5 -10.64 7.59 -18.40
CA TYR A 5 -9.22 7.98 -18.31
C TYR A 5 -8.98 9.24 -17.47
N GLU A 6 -10.03 9.96 -17.05
CA GLU A 6 -9.88 11.03 -16.06
C GLU A 6 -9.72 10.47 -14.64
N GLN A 7 -10.39 9.34 -14.35
CA GLN A 7 -10.30 8.63 -13.06
C GLN A 7 -9.21 7.56 -13.05
N PHE A 8 -8.95 6.94 -14.20
CA PHE A 8 -7.99 5.85 -14.37
C PHE A 8 -7.03 6.15 -15.54
N PRO A 9 -6.09 7.09 -15.40
CA PRO A 9 -5.11 7.43 -16.44
C PRO A 9 -4.30 6.21 -16.91
N ASP A 10 -3.77 6.25 -18.13
CA ASP A 10 -2.97 5.16 -18.71
C ASP A 10 -1.54 5.13 -18.14
N ASP A 11 -1.44 4.87 -16.85
CA ASP A 11 -0.22 4.68 -16.07
C ASP A 11 -0.41 3.54 -15.03
N ASP A 12 0.62 3.26 -14.25
CA ASP A 12 0.61 2.10 -13.32
C ASP A 12 -0.52 2.20 -12.28
N ASN A 13 -0.73 3.36 -11.66
CA ASN A 13 -1.78 3.57 -10.66
C ASN A 13 -3.18 3.46 -11.27
N GLY A 14 -3.41 4.14 -12.39
CA GLY A 14 -4.69 4.09 -13.08
C GLY A 14 -4.98 2.69 -13.63
N ASN A 15 -3.96 1.92 -14.02
CA ASN A 15 -4.11 0.53 -14.42
C ASN A 15 -4.52 -0.38 -13.25
N VAL A 16 -3.91 -0.23 -12.07
CA VAL A 16 -4.27 -1.01 -10.88
C VAL A 16 -5.70 -0.70 -10.43
N LEU A 17 -6.04 0.59 -10.31
CA LEU A 17 -7.40 1.01 -9.92
C LEU A 17 -8.45 0.56 -10.95
N TRP A 18 -8.14 0.64 -12.24
CA TRP A 18 -9.03 0.13 -13.29
C TRP A 18 -9.21 -1.38 -13.19
N GLN A 19 -8.14 -2.13 -12.90
CA GLN A 19 -8.21 -3.57 -12.70
C GLN A 19 -9.14 -3.92 -11.53
N MET A 20 -9.07 -3.19 -10.40
CA MET A 20 -9.98 -3.39 -9.26
C MET A 20 -11.45 -3.22 -9.67
N VAL A 21 -11.77 -2.17 -10.46
CA VAL A 21 -13.13 -1.96 -11.00
C VAL A 21 -13.54 -3.07 -11.97
N GLU A 22 -12.64 -3.55 -12.83
CA GLU A 22 -12.92 -4.66 -13.75
C GLU A 22 -13.20 -5.98 -13.02
N ASP A 23 -12.55 -6.18 -11.87
CA ASP A 23 -12.75 -7.33 -10.99
C ASP A 23 -14.02 -7.19 -10.11
N GLY A 24 -14.70 -6.04 -10.18
CA GLY A 24 -16.00 -5.79 -9.54
C GLY A 24 -15.93 -5.11 -8.18
N ASP A 25 -14.77 -4.55 -7.81
CA ASP A 25 -14.56 -3.80 -6.57
C ASP A 25 -15.29 -2.45 -6.60
N ASP A 26 -15.81 -2.02 -5.44
CA ASP A 26 -16.46 -0.73 -5.26
C ASP A 26 -15.49 0.25 -4.60
N LEU A 27 -14.76 1.01 -5.42
CA LEU A 27 -13.77 2.01 -4.97
C LEU A 27 -14.36 3.18 -4.17
N THR A 28 -15.69 3.23 -3.97
CA THR A 28 -16.33 4.20 -3.06
C THR A 28 -16.42 3.70 -1.62
N GLU A 29 -16.05 2.44 -1.37
CA GLU A 29 -15.87 1.91 -0.03
C GLU A 29 -14.44 2.19 0.49
N LEU A 30 -14.26 2.01 1.80
CA LEU A 30 -12.94 2.17 2.41
C LEU A 30 -12.11 0.91 2.21
N HIS A 31 -10.93 1.07 1.61
CA HIS A 31 -9.94 0.02 1.44
C HIS A 31 -8.76 0.25 2.36
N GLU A 32 -8.15 -0.83 2.86
CA GLU A 32 -6.85 -0.76 3.51
C GLU A 32 -5.76 -0.88 2.43
N ILE A 33 -5.16 0.26 2.09
CA ILE A 33 -4.08 0.36 1.12
C ILE A 33 -2.75 0.18 1.85
N GLU A 34 -1.88 -0.65 1.27
CA GLU A 34 -0.57 -0.99 1.80
C GLU A 34 0.51 -0.32 0.95
N PHE A 35 1.35 0.53 1.55
CA PHE A 35 2.51 1.16 0.93
C PHE A 35 3.79 0.55 1.48
N SER A 36 4.76 0.25 0.63
CA SER A 36 5.99 -0.43 1.03
C SER A 36 7.23 0.45 0.86
N ILE A 37 8.13 0.40 1.83
CA ILE A 37 9.46 1.03 1.76
C ILE A 37 10.51 -0.02 2.14
N ALA A 38 11.50 -0.21 1.26
CA ALA A 38 12.61 -1.13 1.45
C ALA A 38 13.87 -0.42 1.95
N PHE A 39 14.62 -1.08 2.83
CA PHE A 39 15.88 -0.59 3.41
C PHE A 39 16.94 -1.69 3.43
N GLN A 40 18.17 -1.32 3.08
CA GLN A 40 19.33 -2.21 3.20
C GLN A 40 19.97 -2.19 4.60
N ASP A 41 19.66 -1.16 5.40
CA ASP A 41 20.21 -0.96 6.73
C ASP A 41 19.09 -0.95 7.78
N GLN A 42 19.27 -1.78 8.82
CA GLN A 42 18.29 -1.91 9.89
C GLN A 42 18.07 -0.60 10.66
N GLN A 43 19.13 0.15 10.92
CA GLN A 43 19.04 1.38 11.71
C GLN A 43 18.25 2.46 10.97
N ASN A 44 18.43 2.54 9.65
CA ASN A 44 17.64 3.41 8.78
C ASN A 44 16.14 3.03 8.80
N ALA A 45 15.83 1.74 8.67
CA ALA A 45 14.45 1.24 8.75
C ALA A 45 13.81 1.57 10.10
N GLU A 46 14.51 1.32 11.21
CA GLU A 46 14.02 1.63 12.56
C GLU A 46 13.77 3.13 12.76
N GLN A 47 14.63 4.00 12.23
CA GLN A 47 14.44 5.46 12.31
C GLN A 47 13.23 5.92 11.49
N CYS A 48 13.05 5.38 10.28
CA CYS A 48 11.88 5.66 9.46
C CYS A 48 10.59 5.17 10.13
N ALA A 49 10.59 3.94 10.66
CA ALA A 49 9.45 3.37 11.38
C ALA A 49 9.03 4.25 12.57
N MET A 50 9.99 4.73 13.36
CA MET A 50 9.70 5.65 14.47
C MET A 50 9.12 6.99 13.97
N HIS A 51 9.62 7.53 12.85
CA HIS A 51 9.08 8.74 12.26
C HIS A 51 7.62 8.58 11.84
N LEU A 52 7.29 7.48 11.14
CA LEU A 52 5.94 7.15 10.70
C LEU A 52 4.98 6.96 11.89
N LEU A 53 5.43 6.30 12.95
CA LEU A 53 4.66 6.14 14.19
C LEU A 53 4.38 7.50 14.87
N TYR A 54 5.31 8.45 14.84
CA TYR A 54 5.06 9.82 15.34
C TYR A 54 4.06 10.61 14.49
N GLN A 55 3.85 10.20 13.25
CA GLN A 55 2.82 10.73 12.35
C GLN A 55 1.51 9.93 12.43
N GLU A 56 1.35 9.13 13.48
CA GLU A 56 0.16 8.31 13.76
C GLU A 56 -0.15 7.27 12.66
N GLN A 57 0.85 6.87 11.87
CA GLN A 57 0.70 5.85 10.85
C GLN A 57 0.68 4.45 11.47
N LYS A 58 -0.22 3.58 10.98
CA LYS A 58 -0.20 2.14 11.25
C LYS A 58 0.88 1.52 10.35
N ILE A 59 1.86 0.84 10.94
CA ILE A 59 2.94 0.21 10.18
C ILE A 59 3.24 -1.22 10.65
N SER A 60 3.84 -2.01 9.78
CA SER A 60 4.61 -3.21 10.12
C SER A 60 6.07 -3.00 9.71
N LEU A 61 6.98 -3.72 10.36
CA LEU A 61 8.40 -3.77 10.00
C LEU A 61 8.87 -5.22 10.12
N PHE A 62 9.43 -5.77 9.04
CA PHE A 62 10.01 -7.11 9.03
C PHE A 62 11.28 -7.14 8.19
N GLN A 63 12.09 -8.18 8.39
CA GLN A 63 13.25 -8.47 7.55
C GLN A 63 12.85 -9.53 6.52
N ASP A 64 13.06 -9.24 5.24
CA ASP A 64 12.93 -10.21 4.17
C ASP A 64 14.27 -10.95 3.97
N ASP A 65 14.30 -12.19 4.45
CA ASP A 65 15.43 -13.10 4.32
C ASP A 65 15.39 -13.93 3.02
N SER A 66 14.40 -13.68 2.14
CA SER A 66 14.28 -14.37 0.85
C SER A 66 15.14 -13.76 -0.26
N VAL A 67 15.63 -12.54 -0.03
CA VAL A 67 16.52 -11.78 -0.92
C VAL A 67 17.94 -11.70 -0.34
N GLU A 68 18.94 -11.57 -1.21
CA GLU A 68 20.37 -11.47 -0.84
C GLU A 68 20.98 -10.24 -1.54
N PRO A 69 21.40 -9.20 -0.80
CA PRO A 69 21.35 -9.07 0.67
C PRO A 69 19.91 -8.97 1.21
N ASN A 70 19.70 -9.41 2.45
CA ASN A 70 18.41 -9.29 3.13
C ASN A 70 17.99 -7.82 3.23
N GLU A 71 16.70 -7.57 3.12
CA GLU A 71 16.12 -6.23 3.15
C GLU A 71 15.20 -6.06 4.36
N TRP A 72 15.02 -4.83 4.81
CA TRP A 72 14.05 -4.45 5.83
C TRP A 72 12.89 -3.74 5.16
N ILE A 73 11.70 -4.28 5.33
CA ILE A 73 10.49 -3.78 4.69
C ILE A 73 9.60 -3.13 5.75
N ILE A 74 9.24 -1.87 5.52
CA ILE A 74 8.17 -1.18 6.24
C ILE A 74 6.94 -1.21 5.37
N THR A 75 5.84 -1.75 5.88
CA THR A 75 4.52 -1.60 5.25
C THR A 75 3.70 -0.59 6.04
N ILE A 76 3.19 0.44 5.36
CA ILE A 76 2.28 1.46 5.92
C ILE A 76 0.87 1.13 5.48
N PHE A 77 -0.07 1.13 6.41
CA PHE A 77 -1.48 0.81 6.17
C PHE A 77 -2.31 2.09 6.25
N VAL A 78 -2.99 2.45 5.15
CA VAL A 78 -3.83 3.64 5.05
C VAL A 78 -5.25 3.20 4.67
N THR A 79 -6.23 3.49 5.53
CA THR A 79 -7.64 3.23 5.22
C THR A 79 -8.25 4.45 4.52
N MET A 80 -8.63 4.31 3.25
CA MET A 80 -9.15 5.39 2.40
C MET A 80 -10.01 4.87 1.26
N GLU A 81 -10.79 5.75 0.63
CA GLU A 81 -11.37 5.49 -0.69
C GLU A 81 -10.24 5.59 -1.73
N PRO A 82 -9.97 4.55 -2.53
CA PRO A 82 -8.85 4.53 -3.47
C PRO A 82 -9.09 5.44 -4.67
N GLU A 83 -8.81 6.73 -4.50
CA GLU A 83 -8.79 7.74 -5.56
C GLU A 83 -7.38 7.92 -6.15
N TYR A 84 -7.30 8.06 -7.48
CA TYR A 84 -6.03 8.20 -8.19
C TYR A 84 -5.14 9.33 -7.65
N SER A 85 -5.71 10.51 -7.40
CA SER A 85 -4.94 11.66 -6.91
C SER A 85 -4.39 11.42 -5.50
N ASP A 86 -5.17 10.79 -4.64
CA ASP A 86 -4.78 10.53 -3.26
C ASP A 86 -3.67 9.47 -3.20
N ILE A 87 -3.76 8.43 -4.04
CA ILE A 87 -2.68 7.46 -4.22
C ILE A 87 -1.40 8.16 -4.66
N VAL A 88 -1.45 8.97 -5.73
CA VAL A 88 -0.25 9.68 -6.24
C VAL A 88 0.37 10.60 -5.18
N ASP A 89 -0.46 11.33 -4.42
CA ASP A 89 0.01 12.20 -3.34
C ASP A 89 0.68 11.39 -2.21
N LEU A 90 0.12 10.23 -1.84
CA LEU A 90 0.71 9.32 -0.86
C LEU A 90 2.00 8.69 -1.35
N GLU A 91 2.07 8.25 -2.61
CA GLU A 91 3.32 7.74 -3.20
C GLU A 91 4.43 8.78 -3.15
N GLN A 92 4.12 10.03 -3.51
CA GLN A 92 5.09 11.13 -3.44
C GLN A 92 5.53 11.40 -2.00
N TRP A 93 4.59 11.36 -1.06
CA TRP A 93 4.88 11.59 0.35
C TRP A 93 5.76 10.48 0.94
N PHE A 94 5.41 9.21 0.73
CA PHE A 94 6.20 8.07 1.20
C PHE A 94 7.54 7.95 0.49
N SER A 95 7.63 8.32 -0.79
CA SER A 95 8.92 8.44 -1.51
C SER A 95 9.83 9.49 -0.84
N THR A 96 9.27 10.65 -0.45
CA THR A 96 10.04 11.68 0.24
C THR A 96 10.53 11.20 1.62
N ILE A 97 9.70 10.45 2.34
CA ILE A 97 10.09 9.85 3.63
C ILE A 97 11.17 8.80 3.43
N ALA A 98 11.01 7.90 2.44
CA ALA A 98 11.99 6.88 2.10
C ALA A 98 13.37 7.50 1.83
N GLU A 99 13.42 8.52 0.95
CA GLU A 99 14.65 9.24 0.63
C GLU A 99 15.30 9.89 1.87
N GLN A 100 14.49 10.49 2.76
CA GLN A 100 14.98 11.12 3.98
C GLN A 100 15.72 10.15 4.91
N PHE A 101 15.31 8.89 4.94
CA PHE A 101 15.88 7.84 5.79
C PHE A 101 16.75 6.85 5.02
N ASN A 102 17.16 7.15 3.79
CA ASN A 102 17.99 6.28 2.96
C ASN A 102 17.34 4.90 2.66
N GLY A 103 16.02 4.89 2.45
CA GLY A 103 15.27 3.77 1.90
C GLY A 103 14.81 4.02 0.47
N GLU A 104 14.11 3.04 -0.09
CA GLU A 104 13.52 3.08 -1.43
C GLU A 104 12.02 2.76 -1.32
N TYR A 105 11.18 3.64 -1.87
CA TYR A 105 9.75 3.37 -1.96
C TYR A 105 9.51 2.27 -3.00
N ASP A 106 8.75 1.25 -2.62
CA ASP A 106 8.59 -0.02 -3.36
C ASP A 106 7.14 -0.25 -3.81
N GLY A 107 6.37 0.83 -3.95
CA GLY A 107 5.00 0.79 -4.47
C GLY A 107 3.92 0.54 -3.42
N TRP A 108 2.71 0.31 -3.92
CA TRP A 108 1.52 0.09 -3.11
C TRP A 108 0.66 -1.06 -3.65
N GLY A 109 -0.23 -1.55 -2.80
CA GLY A 109 -1.24 -2.53 -3.17
C GLY A 109 -2.47 -2.44 -2.29
N CYS A 110 -3.51 -3.18 -2.68
CA CYS A 110 -4.73 -3.31 -1.91
C CYS A 110 -5.08 -4.80 -1.80
N MET A 111 -5.19 -5.32 -0.59
CA MET A 111 -5.75 -6.64 -0.37
C MET A 111 -7.27 -6.52 -0.38
N ALA A 112 -7.89 -6.85 -1.51
CA ALA A 112 -9.33 -7.05 -1.56
C ALA A 112 -9.67 -8.26 -0.67
N TYR A 113 -10.21 -8.01 0.53
CA TYR A 113 -10.81 -9.08 1.32
C TYR A 113 -12.06 -9.54 0.59
N VAL A 114 -11.94 -10.62 -0.17
CA VAL A 114 -13.10 -11.37 -0.64
C VAL A 114 -13.70 -11.99 0.62
N PHE A 115 -14.67 -11.31 1.22
CA PHE A 115 -15.58 -11.96 2.16
C PHE A 115 -16.40 -12.93 1.30
N ASP A 116 -15.92 -14.15 1.12
CA ASP A 116 -16.80 -15.25 0.74
C ASP A 116 -17.88 -15.30 1.83
N GLU A 117 -19.12 -14.93 1.50
CA GLU A 117 -20.30 -15.05 2.38
C GLU A 117 -20.62 -16.53 2.76
N GLU A 118 -19.66 -17.45 2.66
CA GLU A 118 -19.82 -18.88 2.93
C GLU A 118 -19.33 -19.34 4.33
N ASP A 119 -19.01 -18.42 5.25
CA ASP A 119 -18.60 -18.79 6.62
C ASP A 119 -19.68 -18.55 7.70
N ASP A 120 -20.95 -18.51 7.32
CA ASP A 120 -22.09 -18.40 8.26
C ASP A 120 -22.71 -19.77 8.66
N ASP A 121 -22.00 -20.89 8.46
CA ASP A 121 -22.53 -22.24 8.71
C ASP A 121 -21.63 -23.17 9.57
N ILE A 122 -20.79 -22.61 10.46
CA ILE A 122 -20.09 -23.42 11.48
C ILE A 122 -20.43 -22.96 12.91
N LEU A 123 -21.73 -23.00 13.25
CA LEU A 123 -22.18 -23.19 14.63
C LEU A 123 -23.42 -24.09 14.66
N GLN A 124 -23.21 -25.41 14.57
CA GLN A 124 -24.13 -26.43 15.09
C GLN A 124 -23.37 -27.50 15.88
#